data_AF-A0A6J4FB09-F1
#
_entry.id   AF-A0A6J4FB09-F1
#
_cell.length_a   1.000
_cell.length_b   1.000
_cell.length_c   1.000
_cell.angle_alpha   90.00
_cell.angle_beta   90.00
_cell.angle_gamma   90.00
#
_symmetry.space_group_name_H-M   'P 1'
#
loop_
_entity.id
_entity.type
_entity.pdbx_description
1 polymer ?
#
loop_
_entity_poly.entity_id
_entity_poly.type
_entity_poly.pdbx_seq_one_letter_code
_entity_poly.pdbx_strand_id
1 'polypeptide(L)' 'MNDSQIAVAFGMVAILTTAGLLFRQQALGWKGLVAVTLFTAIVGGFIFVTLTEVTAGPG' A
#
# COMPACT_ATOMS: atom_id res chain seq x y z
N MET A 1 -12.80 11.22 -1.83
CA MET A 1 -11.75 10.23 -2.15
C MET A 1 -11.81 10.01 -3.65
N ASN A 2 -10.80 10.47 -4.38
CA ASN A 2 -10.84 10.50 -5.85
C ASN A 2 -10.43 9.13 -6.43
N ASP A 3 -10.71 8.87 -7.70
CA ASP A 3 -10.42 7.58 -8.35
C ASP A 3 -8.96 7.12 -8.16
N SER A 4 -8.04 8.09 -8.12
CA SER A 4 -6.61 7.86 -7.84
C SER A 4 -6.34 7.32 -6.44
N GLN A 5 -7.04 7.81 -5.41
CA GLN A 5 -6.91 7.31 -4.04
C GLN A 5 -7.52 5.92 -3.87
N ILE A 6 -8.62 5.66 -4.58
CA ILE A 6 -9.23 4.32 -4.65
C ILE A 6 -8.24 3.35 -5.29
N ALA A 7 -7.63 3.71 -6.42
CA ALA A 7 -6.64 2.88 -7.11
C ALA A 7 -5.43 2.55 -6.20
N VAL A 8 -4.94 3.52 -5.43
CA VAL A 8 -3.84 3.32 -4.47
C VAL A 8 -4.26 2.35 -3.36
N ALA A 9 -5.45 2.52 -2.79
CA ALA A 9 -5.96 1.62 -1.76
C ALA A 9 -6.11 0.18 -2.28
N PHE A 10 -6.63 0.01 -3.50
CA PHE A 10 -6.69 -1.31 -4.15
C PHE A 10 -5.31 -1.91 -4.38
N GLY A 11 -4.35 -1.11 -4.84
CA GLY A 11 -2.96 -1.54 -5.01
C GLY A 11 -2.33 -2.01 -3.71
N MET A 12 -2.54 -1.27 -2.61
CA MET A 12 -2.05 -1.65 -1.28
C MET A 12 -2.66 -3.00 -0.83
N VAL A 13 -3.97 -3.18 -0.97
CA VAL A 13 -4.64 -4.43 -0.60
C VAL A 13 -4.14 -5.60 -1.44
N ALA A 14 -3.93 -5.41 -2.74
CA ALA A 14 -3.39 -6.44 -3.61
C ALA A 14 -1.98 -6.87 -3.18
N ILE A 15 -1.09 -5.90 -2.91
CA ILE A 15 0.28 -6.16 -2.44
C ILE A 15 0.28 -6.94 -1.12
N LEU A 16 -0.52 -6.49 -0.14
CA LEU A 16 -0.60 -7.16 1.17
C LEU A 16 -1.18 -8.57 1.05
N THR A 17 -2.18 -8.75 0.19
CA THR A 17 -2.77 -10.06 -0.09
C THR A 17 -1.74 -11.00 -0.72
N THR A 18 -1.01 -10.56 -1.73
CA THR A 18 0.06 -11.35 -2.36
C THR A 18 1.17 -11.68 -1.36
N ALA A 19 1.60 -10.72 -0.54
CA ALA A 19 2.60 -10.96 0.50
C ALA A 19 2.13 -12.02 1.52
N GLY A 20 0.86 -11.96 1.92
CA GLY A 20 0.23 -12.95 2.79
C GLY A 20 0.17 -14.34 2.17
N LEU A 21 -0.17 -14.44 0.87
CA LEU A 21 -0.17 -15.70 0.13
C LEU A 21 1.24 -16.29 0.03
N LEU A 22 2.25 -15.47 -0.28
CA LEU A 22 3.65 -15.91 -0.37
C LEU A 22 4.20 -16.34 0.99
N PHE A 23 3.83 -15.66 2.08
CA PHE A 23 4.17 -16.07 3.44
C PHE A 23 3.56 -17.43 3.78
N ARG A 24 2.30 -17.64 3.42
CA ARG A 24 1.59 -18.90 3.65
C ARG A 24 2.17 -20.06 2.84
N GLN A 25 2.75 -19.78 1.68
CA GLN A 25 3.48 -20.76 0.85
C GLN A 25 4.95 -20.94 1.29
N GLN A 26 5.39 -20.31 2.39
CA GLN A 26 6.80 -20.30 2.84
C GLN A 26 7.79 -19.73 1.82
N ALA A 27 7.31 -19.12 0.73
CA ALA A 27 8.14 -18.42 -0.25
C ALA A 27 8.64 -17.06 0.27
N LEU A 28 7.95 -16.50 1.29
CA LEU A 28 8.32 -15.29 1.98
C LEU A 28 8.50 -15.58 3.48
N GLY A 29 9.68 -15.28 4.03
CA GLY A 29 9.92 -15.39 5.46
C GLY A 29 9.21 -14.29 6.26
N TRP A 30 9.08 -14.48 7.59
CA TRP A 30 8.45 -13.50 8.49
C TRP A 30 9.02 -12.08 8.36
N LYS A 31 10.35 -11.97 8.25
CA LYS A 31 11.03 -10.67 8.05
C LYS A 31 10.61 -10.01 6.73
N GLY A 32 10.42 -10.80 5.68
CA GLY A 32 9.95 -10.32 4.38
C GLY A 32 8.50 -9.83 4.44
N LEU A 33 7.63 -10.57 5.13
CA LEU A 33 6.24 -10.15 5.34
C LEU A 33 6.15 -8.82 6.08
N VAL A 34 6.91 -8.67 7.17
CA VAL A 34 6.94 -7.44 7.96
C VAL A 34 7.50 -6.28 7.13
N ALA A 35 8.57 -6.50 6.38
CA ALA A 35 9.16 -5.47 5.52
C ALA A 35 8.19 -5.00 4.43
N VAL A 36 7.53 -5.93 3.73
CA VAL A 36 6.54 -5.59 2.68
C VAL A 36 5.35 -4.86 3.29
N THR A 37 4.86 -5.30 4.45
CA THR A 37 3.73 -4.65 5.12
C THR A 37 4.06 -3.22 5.52
N LEU A 38 5.21 -3.00 6.17
CA LEU A 38 5.67 -1.67 6.56
C LEU A 38 5.89 -0.77 5.34
N PHE A 39 6.56 -1.29 4.32
CA PHE A 39 6.87 -0.51 3.12
C PHE A 39 5.59 -0.11 2.36
N THR A 40 4.63 -1.04 2.24
CA THR A 40 3.33 -0.78 1.62
C THR A 40 2.56 0.28 2.39
N ALA A 41 2.56 0.23 3.72
CA ALA A 41 1.90 1.22 4.56
C ALA A 41 2.54 2.61 4.43
N ILE A 42 3.88 2.70 4.46
CA ILE A 42 4.61 3.97 4.35
C ILE A 42 4.41 4.60 2.97
N VAL A 43 4.70 3.86 1.89
CA VAL A 43 4.63 4.38 0.52
C VAL A 43 3.19 4.63 0.11
N GLY A 44 2.29 3.69 0.39
CA GLY A 44 0.86 3.83 0.09
C GLY A 44 0.23 4.99 0.87
N GLY A 45 0.57 5.14 2.15
CA GLY A 45 0.15 6.27 2.98
C GLY A 45 0.67 7.60 2.45
N PHE A 46 1.96 7.68 2.09
CA PHE A 46 2.55 8.87 1.48
C PHE A 46 1.81 9.28 0.20
N ILE A 47 1.63 8.34 -0.74
CA ILE A 47 0.92 8.60 -2.00
C ILE A 47 -0.51 9.05 -1.73
N PHE A 48 -1.21 8.40 -0.80
CA PHE A 48 -2.59 8.75 -0.46
C PHE A 48 -2.69 10.19 0.09
N VAL A 49 -1.78 10.60 0.97
CA VAL A 49 -1.71 11.96 1.52
C VAL A 49 -1.38 12.97 0.42
N THR A 50 -0.35 12.72 -0.39
CA THR A 50 0.02 13.61 -1.50
C THR A 50 -1.14 13.80 -2.49
N LEU A 51 -1.85 12.73 -2.84
CA LEU A 51 -3.05 12.83 -3.69
C LEU A 51 -4.18 13.63 -3.02
N THR A 52 -4.29 13.57 -1.69
CA THR A 52 -5.25 14.39 -0.94
C THR A 52 -4.92 15.87 -1.08
N GLU A 53 -3.66 16.25 -0.87
CA GLU A 53 -3.21 17.65 -0.98
C GLU A 53 -3.34 18.19 -2.41
N VAL A 54 -2.97 17.40 -3.41
CA VAL A 54 -3.10 17.78 -4.83
C VAL A 54 -4.57 18.00 -5.22
N THR A 55 -5.48 17.18 -4.70
CA THR A 55 -6.91 17.27 -5.04
C THR A 55 -7.68 18.29 -4.21
N ALA A 56 -7.14 18.72 -3.08
CA ALA A 56 -7.68 19.81 -2.27
C ALA A 56 -7.42 21.21 -2.88
N GLY A 57 -6.51 21.31 -3.87
CA GLY A 57 -6.09 22.56 -4.51
C GLY A 57 -5.00 23.29 -3.69
N PRO A 58 -4.07 24.03 -4.35
CA PRO A 58 -3.16 24.90 -3.61
C PRO A 58 -3.99 26.02 -2.99
N GLY A 59 -4.01 26.09 -1.66
CA GLY A 59 -4.55 27.23 -0.92
C GLY A 59 -3.77 28.51 -1.20
#